data_AF-A0AAW1BEB0-F1
#
_entry.id   AF-A0AAW1BEB0-F1
#
_cell.length_a   1.000
_cell.length_b   1.000
_cell.length_c   1.000
_cell.angle_alpha   90.00
_cell.angle_beta   90.00
_cell.angle_gamma   90.00
#
_symmetry.space_group_name_H-M   'P 1'
#
loop_
_entity.id
_entity.type
_entity.pdbx_description
1 polymer ?
#
loop_
_entity_poly.entity_id
_entity_poly.type
_entity_poly.pdbx_seq_one_letter_code
_entity_poly.pdbx_strand_id
1 'polypeptide(L)'
;ALTTTLIATILSAACSIHIILLVLAGPAHTTINLHKEAKNTIIPLMRLTITSILIGSLTKLSTLQTPPIITIPKIIKLIALAITILGIILSKDLIQITRPLPPKTPQTITLFFNQLAFFNIPHRAVTINTLKSSQQISTELIDL
;
A
#
# COMPACT_ATOMS: atom_id res chain seq x y z
N ALA A 1 -16.98 -2.82 -10.32
CA ALA A 1 -15.85 -2.00 -10.83
C ALA A 1 -15.76 -0.67 -10.10
N LEU A 2 -16.74 0.24 -10.23
CA LEU A 2 -16.65 1.57 -9.60
C LEU A 2 -16.50 1.49 -8.06
N THR A 3 -17.38 0.76 -7.39
CA THR A 3 -17.37 0.61 -5.92
C THR A 3 -16.06 0.01 -5.39
N THR A 4 -15.55 -1.05 -6.03
CA THR A 4 -14.27 -1.68 -5.68
C THR A 4 -13.09 -0.72 -5.87
N THR A 5 -13.10 0.10 -6.92
CA THR A 5 -12.07 1.13 -7.15
C THR A 5 -12.14 2.24 -6.11
N LEU A 6 -13.35 2.65 -5.72
CA LEU A 6 -13.55 3.62 -4.65
C LEU A 6 -13.04 3.09 -3.31
N ILE A 7 -13.35 1.84 -2.96
CA ILE A 7 -12.84 1.17 -1.75
C ILE A 7 -11.30 1.11 -1.77
N ALA A 8 -10.71 0.73 -2.90
CA ALA A 8 -9.25 0.69 -3.06
C ALA A 8 -8.62 2.09 -2.87
N THR A 9 -9.28 3.14 -3.35
CA THR A 9 -8.82 4.54 -3.18
C THR A 9 -8.87 4.99 -1.72
N ILE A 10 -9.94 4.63 -0.99
CA ILE A 10 -10.04 4.88 0.47
C ILE A 10 -8.90 4.16 1.20
N LEU A 11 -8.70 2.87 0.90
CA LEU A 11 -7.70 2.06 1.59
C LEU A 11 -6.28 2.57 1.30
N SER A 12 -6.00 2.98 0.07
CA SER A 12 -4.72 3.59 -0.30
C SER A 12 -4.45 4.89 0.48
N ALA A 13 -5.44 5.78 0.55
CA ALA A 13 -5.35 7.02 1.32
C ALA A 13 -5.16 6.74 2.83
N ALA A 14 -5.91 5.79 3.38
CA ALA A 14 -5.85 5.40 4.78
C ALA A 14 -4.47 4.82 5.17
N CYS A 15 -3.92 3.93 4.34
CA CYS A 15 -2.58 3.35 4.55
C CYS A 15 -1.47 4.41 4.45
N SER A 16 -1.56 5.34 3.50
CA SER A 16 -0.59 6.44 3.38
C SER A 16 -0.54 7.31 4.64
N ILE A 17 -1.71 7.72 5.15
CA ILE A 17 -1.81 8.48 6.41
C ILE A 17 -1.35 7.67 7.61
N HIS A 18 -1.64 6.37 7.65
CA HIS A 18 -1.22 5.51 8.75
C HIS A 18 0.31 5.45 8.84
N ILE A 19 1.01 5.30 7.72
CA ILE A 19 2.48 5.34 7.66
C ILE A 19 3.00 6.70 8.14
N ILE A 20 2.46 7.80 7.60
CA ILE A 20 2.89 9.15 7.99
C ILE A 20 2.69 9.38 9.50
N LEU A 21 1.55 8.99 10.05
CA LEU A 21 1.23 9.22 11.46
C LEU A 21 2.05 8.33 12.40
N LEU A 22 2.35 7.09 12.00
CA LEU A 22 3.19 6.20 12.78
C LEU A 22 4.66 6.66 12.79
N VAL A 23 5.15 7.14 11.65
CA VAL A 23 6.56 7.60 11.52
C VAL A 23 6.77 8.97 12.16
N LEU A 24 5.88 9.95 11.94
CA LEU A 24 6.07 11.32 12.44
C LEU A 24 5.52 11.54 13.85
N ALA A 25 4.42 10.88 14.23
CA ALA A 25 3.71 11.12 15.49
C ALA A 25 3.64 9.88 16.41
N GLY A 26 4.37 8.81 16.08
CA GLY A 26 4.52 7.64 16.93
C GLY A 26 5.50 7.90 18.08
N PRO A 27 5.39 7.17 19.21
CA PRO A 27 6.44 7.16 20.22
C PRO A 27 7.73 6.62 19.59
N ALA A 28 8.84 7.32 19.74
CA ALA A 28 10.13 6.80 19.33
C ALA A 28 10.43 5.55 20.19
N HIS A 29 10.32 4.37 19.59
CA HIS A 29 10.55 3.10 20.28
C HIS A 29 12.04 2.87 20.61
N THR A 30 12.93 3.74 20.14
CA THR A 30 14.38 3.66 20.33
C THR A 30 14.97 5.04 20.60
N THR A 31 16.17 5.08 21.21
CA THR A 31 16.92 6.31 21.49
C THR A 31 17.11 7.11 20.19
N ILE A 32 16.57 8.32 20.15
CA ILE A 32 16.62 9.20 18.98
C ILE A 32 18.07 9.64 18.76
N ASN A 33 18.79 8.92 17.91
CA ASN A 33 20.07 9.39 17.40
C ASN A 33 19.81 10.17 16.11
N LEU A 34 19.84 11.50 16.21
CA LEU A 34 19.52 12.38 15.10
C LEU A 34 20.67 12.32 14.07
N HIS A 35 20.59 11.39 13.12
CA HIS A 35 21.56 11.27 12.05
C HIS A 35 21.46 12.48 11.12
N LYS A 36 22.55 13.25 10.99
CA LYS A 36 22.62 14.32 10.01
C LYS A 36 22.88 13.71 8.64
N GLU A 37 21.84 13.70 7.81
CA GLU A 37 21.91 13.21 6.43
C GLU A 37 23.09 13.82 5.66
N ALA A 38 23.84 12.97 4.98
CA ALA A 38 24.97 13.40 4.16
C ALA A 38 24.49 14.24 2.96
N LYS A 39 25.30 15.23 2.55
CA LYS A 39 25.01 16.10 1.38
C LYS A 39 24.74 15.30 0.09
N ASN A 40 25.30 14.09 -0.02
CA ASN A 40 25.11 13.20 -1.17
C ASN A 40 23.67 12.65 -1.30
N THR A 41 22.93 12.51 -0.19
CA THR A 41 21.55 11.98 -0.19
C THR A 41 20.51 13.08 -0.49
N ILE A 42 20.81 14.33 -0.13
CA ILE A 42 19.89 15.46 -0.26
C ILE A 42 19.65 15.82 -1.75
N ILE A 43 20.70 15.83 -2.57
CA ILE A 43 20.61 16.24 -3.98
C ILE A 43 19.67 15.32 -4.79
N PRO A 44 19.78 13.98 -4.71
CA PRO A 44 18.83 13.07 -5.36
C PRO A 44 17.38 13.26 -4.90
N LEU A 45 17.14 13.45 -3.60
CA LEU A 45 15.79 13.61 -3.04
C LEU A 45 15.13 14.92 -3.48
N MET A 46 15.90 16.01 -3.49
CA MET A 46 15.44 17.31 -3.98
C MET A 46 15.08 17.23 -5.46
N ARG A 47 15.94 16.61 -6.29
CA ARG A 47 15.65 16.41 -7.72
C ARG A 47 14.39 15.57 -7.92
N LEU A 48 14.25 14.47 -7.19
CA LEU A 48 13.06 13.60 -7.28
C LEU A 48 11.78 14.37 -6.95
N THR A 49 11.81 15.22 -5.93
CA THR A 49 10.65 16.01 -5.50
C THR A 49 10.27 17.05 -6.56
N ILE A 50 11.24 17.80 -7.09
CA ILE A 50 11.01 18.78 -8.16
C ILE A 50 10.45 18.09 -9.41
N THR A 51 11.05 16.97 -9.82
CA THR A 51 10.60 16.22 -10.98
C THR A 51 9.20 15.66 -10.78
N SER A 52 8.84 15.12 -9.61
CA SER A 52 7.51 14.57 -9.32
C SER A 52 6.39 15.60 -9.55
N ILE A 53 6.62 16.84 -9.11
CA ILE A 53 5.66 17.95 -9.27
C ILE A 53 5.59 18.40 -10.74
N LEU A 54 6.74 18.61 -11.38
CA LEU A 54 6.80 19.14 -12.73
C LEU A 54 6.30 18.15 -13.79
N ILE A 55 6.75 16.90 -13.72
CA ILE A 55 6.45 15.89 -14.76
C ILE A 55 4.96 15.57 -14.81
N GLY A 56 4.26 15.51 -13.67
CA GLY A 56 2.83 15.25 -13.63
C GLY A 56 2.01 16.36 -14.31
N SER A 57 2.42 17.61 -14.17
CA SER A 57 1.79 18.74 -14.86
C SER A 57 2.13 18.77 -16.36
N LEU A 58 3.40 18.51 -16.70
CA LEU A 58 3.89 18.55 -18.08
C LEU A 58 3.33 17.41 -18.92
N THR A 59 3.20 16.20 -18.37
CA THR A 59 2.56 15.07 -19.05
C THR A 59 1.11 15.39 -19.39
N LYS A 60 0.34 16.00 -18.48
CA LYS A 60 -1.05 16.40 -18.78
C LYS A 60 -1.18 17.41 -19.90
N LEU A 61 -0.17 18.26 -20.10
CA LEU A 61 -0.16 19.26 -21.16
C LEU A 61 0.37 18.70 -22.49
N SER A 62 1.32 17.76 -22.42
CA SER A 62 2.04 17.26 -23.59
C SER A 62 1.44 15.99 -24.20
N THR A 63 0.64 15.20 -23.47
CA THR A 63 0.02 14.00 -24.05
C THR A 63 -1.17 14.38 -24.93
N LEU A 64 -0.99 14.24 -26.24
CA LEU A 64 -2.05 14.12 -27.24
C LEU A 64 -2.78 12.76 -27.05
N GLN A 65 -3.40 12.56 -25.89
CA GLN A 65 -4.20 11.37 -25.62
C GLN A 65 -5.65 11.60 -26.07
N THR A 66 -6.27 10.49 -26.48
CA THR A 66 -7.65 10.34 -26.95
C THR A 66 -8.62 11.32 -26.30
N PRO A 67 -9.59 11.87 -27.07
CA PRO A 67 -10.48 12.91 -26.57
C PRO A 67 -11.09 12.46 -25.24
N PRO A 68 -10.83 13.22 -24.15
CA PRO A 68 -11.36 12.84 -22.86
C PRO A 68 -12.88 12.84 -22.95
N ILE A 69 -13.52 11.82 -22.38
CA ILE A 69 -14.97 11.79 -22.23
C ILE A 69 -15.33 12.91 -21.25
N ILE A 70 -15.64 14.09 -21.80
CA ILE A 70 -15.96 15.32 -21.05
C ILE A 70 -17.37 15.27 -20.44
N THR A 71 -18.20 14.34 -20.90
CA THR A 71 -19.55 14.05 -20.37
C THR A 71 -19.48 13.00 -19.27
N ILE A 72 -18.84 13.34 -18.14
CA ILE A 72 -18.95 12.57 -16.89
C ILE A 72 -19.89 13.32 -15.94
N PRO A 73 -20.82 12.62 -15.25
CA PRO A 73 -21.65 13.21 -14.21
C PRO A 73 -20.80 13.93 -13.15
N LYS A 74 -21.14 15.19 -12.84
CA LYS A 74 -20.40 16.05 -11.90
C LYS A 74 -20.16 15.39 -10.54
N ILE A 75 -21.07 14.50 -10.13
CA ILE A 75 -20.97 13.68 -8.92
C ILE A 75 -19.70 12.82 -8.92
N ILE A 76 -19.40 12.11 -10.01
CA ILE A 76 -18.25 11.20 -10.10
C ILE A 76 -16.93 11.98 -10.13
N LYS A 77 -16.93 13.21 -10.65
CA LYS A 77 -15.73 14.08 -10.66
C LYS A 77 -15.31 14.49 -9.24
N LEU A 78 -16.27 14.75 -8.35
CA LEU A 78 -16.02 15.20 -6.98
C LEU A 78 -15.91 14.02 -6.00
N ILE A 79 -16.50 12.87 -6.33
CA ILE A 79 -16.51 11.71 -5.43
C ILE A 79 -15.10 11.22 -5.11
N ALA A 80 -14.18 11.26 -6.08
CA ALA A 80 -12.80 10.83 -5.87
C ALA A 80 -12.11 11.65 -4.77
N LEU A 81 -12.26 12.99 -4.82
CA LEU A 81 -11.68 13.88 -3.80
C LEU A 81 -12.34 13.68 -2.43
N ALA A 82 -13.66 13.59 -2.38
CA ALA A 82 -14.41 13.39 -1.14
C ALA A 82 -14.02 12.08 -0.45
N ILE A 83 -13.83 11.02 -1.22
CA ILE A 83 -13.45 9.68 -0.76
C ILE A 83 -12.00 9.67 -0.23
N THR A 84 -11.08 10.39 -0.85
CA THR A 84 -9.72 10.55 -0.31
C THR A 84 -9.74 11.29 1.03
N ILE A 85 -10.51 12.38 1.14
CA ILE A 85 -10.66 13.13 2.41
C ILE A 85 -11.27 12.23 3.50
N LEU A 86 -12.29 11.45 3.15
CA LEU A 86 -12.93 10.52 4.08
C LEU A 86 -11.95 9.46 4.59
N GLY A 87 -11.11 8.89 3.71
CA GLY A 87 -10.06 7.94 4.10
C GLY A 87 -9.01 8.54 5.04
N ILE A 88 -8.64 9.81 4.84
CA ILE A 88 -7.72 10.53 5.71
C ILE A 88 -8.32 10.73 7.11
N ILE A 89 -9.57 11.20 7.19
CA ILE A 89 -10.28 11.43 8.46
C ILE A 89 -10.43 10.12 9.24
N LEU A 90 -10.89 9.06 8.56
CA LEU A 90 -11.12 7.75 9.17
C LEU A 90 -9.82 7.14 9.72
N SER A 91 -8.71 7.24 8.96
CA SER A 91 -7.40 6.73 9.40
C SER A 91 -6.91 7.42 10.67
N LYS A 92 -7.06 8.75 10.75
CA LYS A 92 -6.69 9.51 11.95
C LYS A 92 -7.52 9.11 13.17
N ASP A 93 -8.84 8.99 12.98
CA ASP A 93 -9.78 8.62 14.04
C ASP A 93 -9.48 7.22 14.60
N LEU A 94 -9.25 6.24 13.70
CA LEU A 94 -8.87 4.87 14.08
C LEU A 94 -7.59 4.82 14.92
N ILE A 95 -6.55 5.57 14.54
CA ILE A 95 -5.29 5.59 15.29
C ILE A 95 -5.46 6.29 16.64
N GLN A 96 -6.28 7.34 16.72
CA GLN A 96 -6.59 8.01 17.98
C GLN A 96 -7.32 7.08 18.96
N ILE A 97 -8.23 6.23 18.48
CA ILE A 97 -8.94 5.23 19.30
C ILE A 97 -8.01 4.07 19.70
N THR A 98 -7.06 3.70 18.85
CA THR A 98 -6.19 2.51 19.08
C THR A 98 -5.02 2.80 20.04
N ARG A 99 -4.49 4.03 20.05
CA ARG A 99 -3.36 4.43 20.93
C ARG A 99 -3.56 4.16 22.43
N PRO A 100 -4.71 4.49 23.05
CA PRO A 100 -4.93 4.26 24.48
C PRO A 100 -5.45 2.85 24.81
N LEU A 101 -5.79 2.03 23.82
CA LEU A 101 -6.49 0.76 24.05
C LEU A 101 -5.49 -0.37 24.38
N PRO A 102 -5.69 -1.15 25.46
CA PRO A 102 -4.89 -2.34 25.72
C PRO A 102 -5.05 -3.36 24.58
N PRO A 103 -4.07 -4.25 24.36
CA PRO A 103 -4.11 -5.22 23.26
C PRO A 103 -5.38 -6.08 23.38
N LYS A 104 -6.32 -5.85 22.45
CA LYS A 104 -7.52 -6.68 22.31
C LYS A 104 -7.11 -8.08 21.86
N THR A 105 -7.90 -9.08 22.26
CA THR A 105 -7.81 -10.43 21.69
C THR A 105 -7.81 -10.36 20.16
N PRO A 106 -6.97 -11.15 19.49
CA PRO A 106 -6.82 -11.05 18.04
C PRO A 106 -8.16 -11.37 17.37
N GLN A 107 -8.69 -10.38 16.64
CA GLN A 107 -9.91 -10.56 15.87
C GLN A 107 -9.60 -11.41 14.63
N THR A 108 -10.45 -12.40 14.34
CA THR A 108 -10.31 -13.31 13.20
C THR A 108 -10.17 -12.56 11.86
N ILE A 109 -10.87 -11.43 11.71
CA ILE A 109 -10.83 -10.59 10.51
C ILE A 109 -9.45 -9.91 10.36
N THR A 110 -8.90 -9.36 11.44
CA THR A 110 -7.57 -8.74 11.43
C THR A 110 -6.47 -9.74 11.12
N LEU A 111 -6.58 -10.96 11.67
CA LEU A 111 -5.65 -12.06 11.34
C LEU A 111 -5.68 -12.38 9.85
N PHE A 112 -6.87 -12.47 9.26
CA PHE A 112 -7.06 -12.77 7.84
C PHE A 112 -6.39 -11.73 6.93
N PHE A 113 -6.61 -10.44 7.18
CA PHE A 113 -5.96 -9.38 6.39
C PHE A 113 -4.44 -9.32 6.62
N ASN A 114 -3.99 -9.51 7.86
CA ASN A 114 -2.56 -9.51 8.18
C ASN A 114 -1.80 -10.66 7.49
N GLN A 115 -2.45 -11.81 7.29
CA GLN A 115 -1.88 -12.97 6.62
C GLN A 115 -2.15 -12.99 5.10
N LEU A 116 -2.55 -11.85 4.51
CA LEU A 116 -2.90 -11.70 3.09
C LEU A 116 -3.90 -12.79 2.64
N ALA A 117 -5.00 -12.94 3.38
CA ALA A 117 -5.99 -13.98 3.11
C ALA A 117 -5.40 -15.41 3.06
N PHE A 118 -4.36 -15.67 3.85
CA PHE A 118 -3.61 -16.93 3.89
C PHE A 118 -2.97 -17.31 2.54
N PHE A 119 -2.51 -16.34 1.76
CA PHE A 119 -1.87 -16.57 0.46
C PHE A 119 -0.63 -17.49 0.52
N ASN A 120 -0.03 -17.68 1.70
CA ASN A 120 1.09 -18.61 1.86
C ASN A 120 0.70 -20.10 1.70
N ILE A 121 -0.58 -20.46 1.88
CA ILE A 121 -1.07 -21.84 1.71
C ILE A 121 -0.89 -22.34 0.27
N PRO A 122 -1.41 -21.65 -0.77
CA PRO A 122 -1.19 -22.09 -2.15
C PRO A 122 0.28 -22.05 -2.55
N HIS A 123 1.05 -21.05 -2.11
CA HIS A 123 2.49 -20.99 -2.36
C HIS A 123 3.20 -22.26 -1.84
N ARG A 124 2.93 -22.65 -0.59
CA ARG A 124 3.52 -23.86 0.02
C ARG A 124 3.03 -25.15 -0.62
N ALA A 125 1.74 -25.23 -0.97
CA ALA A 125 1.15 -26.42 -1.58
C ALA A 125 1.74 -26.70 -2.97
N VAL A 126 1.89 -25.65 -3.80
CA VAL A 126 2.51 -25.77 -5.13
C VAL A 126 3.95 -26.24 -5.00
N THR A 127 4.76 -25.59 -4.15
CA THR A 127 6.17 -25.97 -3.97
C THR A 127 6.33 -27.42 -3.50
N ILE A 128 5.53 -27.88 -2.54
CA ILE A 128 5.60 -29.27 -2.04
C ILE A 128 5.24 -30.26 -3.16
N ASN A 129 4.20 -29.98 -3.93
CA ASN A 129 3.78 -30.88 -5.01
C ASN A 129 4.82 -30.95 -6.12
N THR A 130 5.43 -29.82 -6.49
CA THR A 130 6.52 -29.79 -7.46
C THR A 130 7.73 -30.56 -6.96
N LEU A 131 8.17 -30.33 -5.71
CA LEU A 131 9.31 -31.03 -5.13
C LEU A 131 9.08 -32.54 -5.03
N LYS A 132 7.88 -32.98 -4.62
CA LYS A 132 7.53 -34.40 -4.57
C LYS A 132 7.53 -35.04 -5.96
N SER A 133 6.95 -34.36 -6.95
CA SER A 133 6.95 -34.85 -8.33
C SER A 133 8.37 -34.98 -8.87
N SER A 134 9.23 -33.97 -8.66
CA SER A 134 10.64 -34.05 -9.06
C SER A 134 11.39 -35.17 -8.34
N GLN A 135 11.15 -35.35 -7.03
CA GLN A 135 11.76 -36.44 -6.26
C GLN A 135 11.33 -37.80 -6.78
N GLN A 136 10.04 -38.02 -7.03
CA GLN A 136 9.54 -39.27 -7.60
C GLN A 136 10.13 -39.56 -8.97
N ILE A 137 10.19 -38.56 -9.85
CA ILE A 137 10.79 -38.70 -11.19
C ILE A 137 12.28 -39.07 -11.07
N SER A 138 13.03 -38.42 -10.17
CA SER A 138 14.45 -38.73 -9.98
C SER A 138 14.70 -40.10 -9.36
N THR A 139 13.91 -40.53 -8.38
CA THR A 139 14.06 -41.86 -7.78
C THR A 139 13.71 -42.97 -8.78
N GLU A 140 12.62 -42.84 -9.52
CA GLU A 140 12.19 -43.85 -10.51
C GLU A 140 13.10 -43.91 -11.76
N LEU A 141 13.79 -42.82 -12.13
CA LEU A 141 14.73 -42.80 -13.27
C LEU A 141 16.16 -43.20 -12.93
N ILE A 142 16.58 -43.13 -11.66
CA ILE A 142 17.97 -43.41 -11.24
C ILE A 142 18.11 -44.82 -10.63
N ASP A 143 17.05 -45.34 -10.01
CA ASP A 143 17.05 -46.71 -9.42
C ASP A 143 16.66 -47.82 -10.42
N LEU A 144 16.65 -47.54 -11.73
CA LEU A 144 16.40 -48.50 -12.83
C LEU A 144 17.59 -48.54 -13.79
#